data_AF-A0A0C2FS42-F1
#
_entry.id   AF-A0A0C2FS42-F1
#
_cell.length_a   1.000
_cell.length_b   1.000
_cell.length_c   1.000
_cell.angle_alpha   90.00
_cell.angle_beta   90.00
_cell.angle_gamma   90.00
#
_symmetry.space_group_name_H-M   'P 1'
#
loop_
_entity.id
_entity.type
_entity.pdbx_description
1 polymer ?
#
loop_
_entity_poly.entity_id
_entity_poly.type
_entity_poly.pdbx_seq_one_letter_code
_entity_poly.pdbx_strand_id
1 'polypeptide(L)'
;MIFSYSASTPASPSILYHDYCVYYDIIAPPVTDFDRIGQILHVSADMLDHRINEQVVNWNAPVSMTVVLRSIDQYGCTVNYLRRLKRNSRAVAQHLRAHVIFARSWSQNCTVPHTSMRSDAAECEKPEVTLEQVALYPANLARNVARMFSATKYIIITDYEHLFNEGFETTVRMVADTRLAEKPQTMLVYRIFEIDEKVTVMPRDKAELEKLYDSGNAVVFHSKYYPGKELTLFKRTVIKYDRANWEPQFVSHWRIPFHDETFPFQLRDNTVL
;
A
#
# COMPACT_ATOMS: atom_id res chain seq x y z
N MET A 1 -42.24 10.01 -28.38
CA MET A 1 -41.10 10.80 -27.87
C MET A 1 -40.27 9.86 -27.01
N ILE A 2 -39.17 9.35 -27.54
CA ILE A 2 -38.31 8.36 -26.86
C ILE A 2 -37.34 9.15 -26.00
N PHE A 3 -37.47 9.06 -24.67
CA PHE A 3 -36.49 9.60 -23.74
C PHE A 3 -35.32 8.62 -23.66
N SER A 4 -34.19 8.98 -24.26
CA SER A 4 -32.92 8.32 -23.99
C SER A 4 -32.43 8.76 -22.61
N TYR A 5 -32.51 7.86 -21.64
CA TYR A 5 -31.80 8.02 -20.38
C TYR A 5 -30.30 7.87 -20.65
N SER A 6 -29.60 9.01 -20.72
CA SER A 6 -28.16 9.08 -20.53
C SER A 6 -27.87 8.60 -19.11
N ALA A 7 -27.40 7.36 -18.97
CA ALA A 7 -26.89 6.85 -17.70
C ALA A 7 -25.57 7.56 -17.39
N SER A 8 -25.63 8.71 -16.71
CA SER A 8 -24.46 9.29 -16.06
C SER A 8 -23.97 8.29 -15.02
N THR A 9 -22.76 7.78 -15.20
CA THR A 9 -22.07 6.99 -14.16
C THR A 9 -22.07 7.82 -12.88
N PRO A 10 -22.52 7.30 -11.72
CA PRO A 10 -22.48 8.06 -10.48
C PRO A 10 -21.05 8.50 -10.22
N ALA A 11 -20.85 9.80 -10.00
CA ALA A 11 -19.55 10.34 -9.66
C ALA A 11 -19.04 9.64 -8.40
N SER A 12 -17.80 9.14 -8.42
CA SER A 12 -17.16 8.61 -7.22
C SER A 12 -17.19 9.69 -6.14
N PRO A 13 -17.56 9.35 -4.90
CA PRO A 13 -17.67 10.34 -3.85
C PRO A 13 -16.28 10.92 -3.54
N SER A 14 -16.24 12.21 -3.21
CA SER A 14 -15.02 12.90 -2.84
C SER A 14 -15.17 13.64 -1.52
N ILE A 15 -14.07 13.74 -0.78
CA ILE A 15 -13.94 14.56 0.42
C ILE A 15 -12.69 15.43 0.34
N LEU A 16 -12.73 16.57 1.02
CA LEU A 16 -11.53 17.36 1.28
C LEU A 16 -10.89 16.86 2.58
N TYR A 17 -9.63 16.45 2.51
CA TYR A 17 -8.81 16.05 3.65
C TYR A 17 -7.55 16.90 3.66
N HIS A 18 -7.47 17.84 4.61
CA HIS A 18 -6.45 18.89 4.64
C HIS A 18 -6.39 19.62 3.29
N ASP A 19 -5.22 19.65 2.65
CA ASP A 19 -5.00 20.27 1.33
C ASP A 19 -5.07 19.26 0.17
N TYR A 20 -5.71 18.11 0.38
CA TYR A 20 -5.88 17.08 -0.64
C TYR A 20 -7.35 16.73 -0.86
N CYS A 21 -7.70 16.57 -2.13
CA CYS A 21 -8.96 16.01 -2.55
C CYS A 21 -8.85 14.49 -2.62
N VAL A 22 -9.75 13.80 -1.92
CA VAL A 22 -9.76 12.34 -1.82
C VAL A 22 -10.99 11.80 -2.52
N TYR A 23 -10.79 11.16 -3.67
CA TYR A 23 -11.80 10.35 -4.33
C TYR A 23 -11.68 8.92 -3.84
N TYR A 24 -12.61 8.51 -2.99
CA TYR A 24 -12.54 7.24 -2.31
C TYR A 24 -13.40 6.18 -3.01
N ASP A 25 -13.05 4.91 -2.77
CA ASP A 25 -13.75 3.75 -3.35
C ASP A 25 -13.90 3.84 -4.88
N ILE A 26 -12.85 4.32 -5.58
CA ILE A 26 -12.77 4.25 -7.04
C ILE A 26 -13.02 2.82 -7.51
N ILE A 27 -12.38 1.89 -6.80
CA ILE A 27 -12.75 0.48 -6.75
C ILE A 27 -12.79 0.04 -5.29
N ALA A 28 -13.73 -0.84 -4.96
CA ALA A 28 -13.81 -1.49 -3.65
C ALA A 28 -14.30 -2.93 -3.82
N PRO A 29 -13.89 -3.86 -2.94
CA PRO A 29 -14.45 -5.19 -2.89
C PRO A 29 -15.90 -5.13 -2.37
N PRO A 30 -16.76 -6.10 -2.72
CA PRO A 30 -18.16 -6.10 -2.29
C PRO A 30 -18.33 -6.35 -0.80
N VAL A 31 -17.41 -7.11 -0.21
CA VAL A 31 -17.37 -7.46 1.21
C VAL A 31 -15.93 -7.42 1.66
N THR A 32 -15.68 -6.93 2.87
CA THR A 32 -14.39 -7.02 3.53
C THR A 32 -14.58 -7.73 4.85
N ASP A 33 -13.72 -8.70 5.13
CA ASP A 33 -13.70 -9.43 6.39
C ASP A 33 -12.89 -8.63 7.42
N PHE A 34 -13.57 -8.22 8.49
CA PHE A 34 -12.98 -7.38 9.53
C PHE A 34 -11.85 -8.09 10.26
N ASP A 35 -11.90 -9.41 10.47
CA ASP A 35 -10.89 -10.09 11.30
C ASP A 35 -9.54 -10.34 10.58
N ARG A 36 -9.39 -9.87 9.33
CA ARG A 36 -8.18 -10.03 8.53
C ARG A 36 -7.09 -9.00 8.86
N ILE A 37 -5.89 -9.26 8.36
CA ILE A 37 -4.86 -8.24 8.23
C ILE A 37 -5.06 -7.52 6.87
N GLY A 38 -5.25 -6.21 6.90
CA GLY A 38 -5.30 -5.38 5.70
C GLY A 38 -3.93 -4.81 5.34
N GLN A 39 -3.52 -4.97 4.09
CA GLN A 39 -2.32 -4.32 3.57
C GLN A 39 -2.63 -2.86 3.22
N ILE A 40 -1.82 -1.95 3.75
CA ILE A 40 -1.91 -0.51 3.50
C ILE A 40 -0.81 -0.13 2.53
N LEU A 41 -1.21 0.34 1.36
CA LEU A 41 -0.32 0.74 0.28
C LEU A 41 -0.53 2.21 -0.09
N HIS A 42 0.53 2.80 -0.62
CA HIS A 42 0.43 4.03 -1.39
C HIS A 42 1.32 3.91 -2.63
N VAL A 43 0.96 4.62 -3.70
CA VAL A 43 1.72 4.65 -4.95
C VAL A 43 1.45 5.96 -5.66
N SER A 44 2.41 6.49 -6.42
CA SER A 44 2.13 7.61 -7.33
C SER A 44 1.57 7.09 -8.66
N ALA A 45 0.73 7.88 -9.32
CA ALA A 45 0.04 7.45 -10.54
C ALA A 45 1.00 7.04 -11.68
N ASP A 46 2.17 7.67 -11.74
CA ASP A 46 3.25 7.36 -12.70
C ASP A 46 3.95 6.01 -12.44
N MET A 47 3.89 5.52 -11.19
CA MET A 47 4.48 4.25 -10.76
C MET A 47 3.46 3.10 -10.71
N LEU A 48 2.16 3.41 -10.82
CA LEU A 48 1.11 2.40 -10.84
C LEU A 48 1.14 1.62 -12.17
N ASP A 49 1.42 0.32 -12.07
CA ASP A 49 1.58 -0.58 -13.21
C ASP A 49 1.09 -1.99 -12.87
N HIS A 50 1.37 -2.97 -13.73
CA HIS A 50 0.90 -4.36 -13.58
C HIS A 50 1.28 -5.02 -12.25
N ARG A 51 2.32 -4.55 -11.54
CA ARG A 51 2.80 -5.15 -10.29
C ARG A 51 1.77 -5.09 -9.17
N ILE A 52 0.82 -4.14 -9.20
CA ILE A 52 -0.30 -4.13 -8.25
C ILE A 52 -1.12 -5.43 -8.30
N ASN A 53 -1.23 -6.05 -9.48
CA ASN A 53 -1.93 -7.33 -9.59
C ASN A 53 -1.14 -8.44 -8.89
N GLU A 54 0.17 -8.47 -9.11
CA GLU A 54 1.07 -9.44 -8.49
C GLU A 54 1.06 -9.29 -6.97
N GLN A 55 1.12 -8.04 -6.49
CA GLN A 55 1.02 -7.69 -5.08
C GLN A 55 -0.27 -8.19 -4.44
N VAL A 56 -1.43 -7.92 -5.06
CA VAL A 56 -2.73 -8.35 -4.53
C VAL A 56 -2.89 -9.87 -4.56
N VAL A 57 -2.39 -10.53 -5.62
CA VAL A 57 -2.40 -11.99 -5.75
C VAL A 57 -1.49 -12.65 -4.72
N ASN A 58 -0.30 -12.11 -4.49
CA ASN A 58 0.64 -12.61 -3.51
C ASN A 58 0.14 -12.42 -2.07
N TRP A 59 -0.42 -11.25 -1.74
CA TRP A 59 -0.98 -10.98 -0.43
C TRP A 59 -2.24 -11.82 -0.14
N ASN A 60 -3.12 -11.98 -1.14
CA ASN A 60 -4.34 -12.81 -1.08
C ASN A 60 -5.23 -12.53 0.16
N ALA A 61 -5.31 -11.26 0.54
CA ALA A 61 -6.07 -10.74 1.67
C ALA A 61 -6.43 -9.27 1.39
N PRO A 62 -7.24 -8.58 2.21
CA PRO A 62 -7.65 -7.21 1.91
C PRO A 62 -6.47 -6.26 1.71
N VAL A 63 -6.56 -5.40 0.68
CA VAL A 63 -5.60 -4.34 0.37
C VAL A 63 -6.36 -3.01 0.30
N SER A 64 -5.86 -2.00 1.00
CA SER A 64 -6.30 -0.62 0.90
C SER A 64 -5.16 0.22 0.35
N MET A 65 -5.37 0.86 -0.81
CA MET A 65 -4.33 1.56 -1.54
C MET A 65 -4.74 2.99 -1.85
N THR A 66 -3.84 3.94 -1.64
CA THR A 66 -3.99 5.32 -2.12
C THR A 66 -3.10 5.56 -3.34
N VAL A 67 -3.68 6.01 -4.45
CA VAL A 67 -2.94 6.49 -5.63
C VAL A 67 -2.84 8.01 -5.58
N VAL A 68 -1.62 8.53 -5.57
CA VAL A 68 -1.33 9.98 -5.57
C VAL A 68 -1.09 10.44 -7.00
N LEU A 69 -1.93 11.36 -7.50
CA LEU A 69 -1.72 11.93 -8.82
C LEU A 69 -0.53 12.91 -8.83
N ARG A 70 0.21 12.97 -9.94
CA ARG A 70 1.22 14.00 -10.22
C ARG A 70 0.65 15.20 -10.95
N SER A 71 -0.45 14.99 -11.68
CA SER A 71 -1.27 16.01 -12.31
C SER A 71 -2.74 15.57 -12.27
N ILE A 72 -3.67 16.52 -12.19
CA ILE A 72 -5.11 16.23 -12.25
C ILE A 72 -5.51 15.53 -13.55
N ASP A 73 -4.75 15.73 -14.63
CA ASP A 73 -5.00 15.09 -15.94
C ASP A 73 -4.78 13.58 -15.93
N GLN A 74 -4.05 13.05 -14.95
CA GLN A 74 -3.91 11.61 -14.76
C GLN A 74 -5.16 10.96 -14.15
N TYR A 75 -6.16 11.73 -13.70
CA TYR A 75 -7.33 11.19 -13.02
C TYR A 75 -8.09 10.16 -13.86
N GLY A 76 -8.48 10.53 -15.09
CA GLY A 76 -9.27 9.67 -15.97
C GLY A 76 -8.57 8.37 -16.31
N CYS A 77 -7.28 8.44 -16.67
CA CYS A 77 -6.50 7.25 -17.01
C CYS A 77 -6.32 6.33 -15.79
N THR A 78 -6.07 6.89 -14.60
CA THR A 78 -5.85 6.14 -13.35
C THR A 78 -7.13 5.40 -12.95
N VAL A 79 -8.27 6.09 -12.99
CA VAL A 79 -9.58 5.49 -12.72
C VAL A 79 -9.89 4.37 -13.71
N ASN A 80 -9.64 4.59 -15.01
CA ASN A 80 -9.86 3.57 -16.04
C ASN A 80 -8.93 2.35 -15.87
N TYR A 81 -7.67 2.58 -15.50
CA TYR A 81 -6.71 1.53 -15.17
C TYR A 81 -7.21 0.67 -14.01
N LEU A 82 -7.57 1.29 -12.87
CA LEU A 82 -8.06 0.58 -11.68
C LEU A 82 -9.34 -0.23 -11.98
N ARG A 83 -10.28 0.35 -12.75
CA ARG A 83 -11.51 -0.34 -13.15
C ARG A 83 -11.24 -1.53 -14.08
N ARG A 84 -10.31 -1.37 -15.04
CA ARG A 84 -9.88 -2.48 -15.91
C ARG A 84 -9.21 -3.57 -15.11
N LEU A 85 -8.34 -3.22 -14.18
CA LEU A 85 -7.68 -4.16 -13.28
C LEU A 85 -8.70 -4.96 -12.46
N LYS A 86 -9.69 -4.30 -11.85
CA LYS A 86 -10.78 -4.95 -11.12
C LYS A 86 -11.57 -5.93 -12.00
N ARG A 87 -11.86 -5.57 -13.26
CA ARG A 87 -12.59 -6.46 -14.19
C ARG A 87 -11.78 -7.68 -14.60
N ASN A 88 -10.46 -7.52 -14.74
CA ASN A 88 -9.60 -8.55 -15.31
C ASN A 88 -8.98 -9.48 -14.27
N SER A 89 -8.96 -9.11 -12.99
CA SER A 89 -8.37 -9.90 -11.92
C SER A 89 -9.37 -10.17 -10.80
N ARG A 90 -9.66 -11.45 -10.57
CA ARG A 90 -10.54 -11.90 -9.48
C ARG A 90 -9.97 -11.51 -8.12
N ALA A 91 -8.66 -11.66 -7.92
CA ALA A 91 -8.00 -11.27 -6.68
C ALA A 91 -8.20 -9.77 -6.41
N VAL A 92 -7.97 -8.92 -7.42
CA VAL A 92 -8.22 -7.48 -7.32
C VAL A 92 -9.69 -7.18 -7.01
N ALA A 93 -10.62 -7.84 -7.70
CA ALA A 93 -12.05 -7.66 -7.45
C ALA A 93 -12.49 -8.02 -6.02
N GLN A 94 -11.81 -9.00 -5.41
CA GLN A 94 -12.12 -9.51 -4.07
C GLN A 94 -11.39 -8.76 -2.95
N HIS A 95 -10.23 -8.18 -3.23
CA HIS A 95 -9.32 -7.74 -2.19
C HIS A 95 -8.91 -6.27 -2.27
N LEU A 96 -8.88 -5.66 -3.45
CA LEU A 96 -8.35 -4.30 -3.61
C LEU A 96 -9.45 -3.24 -3.43
N ARG A 97 -9.26 -2.39 -2.43
CA ARG A 97 -9.88 -1.08 -2.31
C ARG A 97 -8.86 -0.02 -2.69
N ALA A 98 -9.23 0.87 -3.63
CA ALA A 98 -8.32 1.92 -4.10
C ALA A 98 -8.99 3.30 -4.09
N HIS A 99 -8.19 4.27 -3.67
CA HIS A 99 -8.53 5.68 -3.57
C HIS A 99 -7.59 6.47 -4.48
N VAL A 100 -8.03 7.63 -4.97
CA VAL A 100 -7.21 8.56 -5.74
C VAL A 100 -7.18 9.89 -5.00
N ILE A 101 -5.99 10.44 -4.83
CA ILE A 101 -5.80 11.75 -4.21
C ILE A 101 -5.02 12.71 -5.11
N PHE A 102 -5.33 13.99 -4.98
CA PHE A 102 -4.59 15.06 -5.65
C PHE A 102 -4.67 16.37 -4.86
N ALA A 103 -3.73 17.28 -5.10
CA ALA A 103 -3.66 18.54 -4.37
C ALA A 103 -4.91 19.39 -4.60
N ARG A 104 -5.45 19.98 -3.53
CA ARG A 104 -6.60 20.89 -3.59
C ARG A 104 -6.36 22.04 -4.57
N SER A 105 -5.13 22.54 -4.69
CA SER A 105 -4.77 23.64 -5.60
C SER A 105 -5.09 23.36 -7.07
N TRP A 106 -5.24 22.10 -7.48
CA TRP A 106 -5.54 21.73 -8.87
C TRP A 106 -7.04 21.74 -9.20
N SER A 107 -7.92 21.95 -8.21
CA SER A 107 -9.37 21.94 -8.43
C SER A 107 -10.12 22.93 -7.55
N GLN A 108 -11.34 23.26 -7.94
CA GLN A 108 -12.29 23.93 -7.05
C GLN A 108 -13.23 22.89 -6.42
N ASN A 109 -13.34 22.92 -5.09
CA ASN A 109 -14.21 22.03 -4.32
C ASN A 109 -14.04 20.54 -4.64
N CYS A 110 -12.81 20.10 -4.90
CA CYS A 110 -12.51 18.71 -5.25
C CYS A 110 -13.34 18.20 -6.43
N THR A 111 -13.52 19.04 -7.45
CA THR A 111 -14.17 18.69 -8.71
C THR A 111 -13.11 18.46 -9.79
N VAL A 112 -13.11 17.27 -10.39
CA VAL A 112 -12.22 16.97 -11.53
C VAL A 112 -12.80 17.59 -12.82
N PRO A 113 -12.01 18.36 -13.58
CA PRO A 113 -12.44 18.90 -14.87
C PRO A 113 -12.88 17.80 -15.84
N HIS A 114 -13.92 18.06 -16.64
CA HIS A 114 -14.43 17.09 -17.61
C HIS A 114 -13.38 16.58 -18.60
N THR A 115 -12.39 17.43 -18.95
CA THR A 115 -11.25 17.06 -19.78
C THR A 115 -10.39 15.98 -19.11
N SER A 116 -10.06 16.16 -17.83
CA SER A 116 -9.25 15.23 -17.04
C SER A 116 -10.03 13.95 -16.66
N MET A 117 -11.37 13.97 -16.70
CA MET A 117 -12.20 12.77 -16.53
C MET A 117 -12.18 11.85 -17.76
N ARG A 118 -12.06 12.43 -18.97
CA ARG A 118 -12.10 11.70 -20.23
C ARG A 118 -10.69 11.33 -20.65
N SER A 119 -10.31 10.08 -20.38
CA SER A 119 -9.08 9.49 -20.92
C SER A 119 -9.42 8.25 -21.72
N ASP A 120 -9.20 8.34 -23.04
CA ASP A 120 -9.23 7.18 -23.94
C ASP A 120 -7.89 6.43 -23.97
N ALA A 121 -6.87 6.95 -23.28
CA ALA A 121 -5.55 6.33 -23.22
C ALA A 121 -5.60 4.97 -22.50
N ALA A 122 -4.96 3.98 -23.12
CA ALA A 122 -4.83 2.64 -22.54
C ALA A 122 -3.94 2.65 -21.29
N GLU A 123 -2.94 3.53 -21.27
CA GLU A 123 -1.96 3.71 -20.21
C GLU A 123 -1.89 5.18 -19.78
N CYS A 124 -1.57 5.42 -18.52
CA CYS A 124 -1.35 6.77 -18.02
C CYS A 124 -0.01 7.31 -18.51
N GLU A 125 0.01 8.58 -18.89
CA GLU A 125 1.27 9.27 -19.15
C GLU A 125 2.15 9.25 -17.89
N LYS A 126 3.43 8.93 -18.10
CA LYS A 126 4.48 8.94 -17.07
C LYS A 126 5.38 10.15 -17.32
N PRO A 127 4.96 11.36 -16.89
CA PRO A 127 5.78 12.55 -17.08
C PRO A 127 7.11 12.40 -16.34
N GLU A 128 8.14 13.09 -16.82
CA GLU A 128 9.38 13.21 -16.05
C GLU A 128 9.07 13.84 -14.69
N VAL A 129 9.49 13.17 -13.63
CA VAL A 129 9.24 13.60 -12.25
C VAL A 129 10.37 14.53 -11.82
N THR A 130 10.02 15.74 -11.35
CA THR A 130 11.01 16.68 -10.84
C THR A 130 11.47 16.27 -9.43
N LEU A 131 12.68 16.67 -9.03
CA LEU A 131 13.19 16.45 -7.66
C LEU A 131 12.25 17.02 -6.59
N GLU A 132 11.63 18.17 -6.88
CA GLU A 132 10.65 18.79 -5.98
C GLU A 132 9.39 17.91 -5.81
N GLN A 133 8.87 17.33 -6.90
CA GLN A 133 7.74 16.40 -6.82
C GLN A 133 8.07 15.12 -6.05
N VAL A 134 9.32 14.65 -6.09
CA VAL A 134 9.76 13.51 -5.26
C VAL A 134 9.81 13.93 -3.78
N ALA A 135 10.41 15.08 -3.48
CA ALA A 135 10.57 15.58 -2.11
C ALA A 135 9.23 15.94 -1.43
N LEU A 136 8.26 16.46 -2.20
CA LEU A 136 6.94 16.84 -1.73
C LEU A 136 5.91 15.69 -1.84
N TYR A 137 6.36 14.46 -2.06
CA TYR A 137 5.46 13.32 -2.13
C TYR A 137 4.77 13.07 -0.77
N PRO A 138 3.43 13.10 -0.69
CA PRO A 138 2.69 13.08 0.57
C PRO A 138 2.49 11.64 1.09
N ALA A 139 3.58 10.90 1.32
CA ALA A 139 3.54 9.48 1.68
C ALA A 139 2.69 9.21 2.93
N ASN A 140 2.92 9.96 4.02
CA ASN A 140 2.22 9.74 5.28
C ASN A 140 0.71 10.06 5.17
N LEU A 141 0.35 11.13 4.46
CA LEU A 141 -1.05 11.43 4.16
C LEU A 141 -1.69 10.32 3.31
N ALA A 142 -1.00 9.83 2.28
CA ALA A 142 -1.51 8.74 1.44
C ALA A 142 -1.69 7.43 2.22
N ARG A 143 -0.77 7.10 3.14
CA ARG A 143 -0.89 5.99 4.09
C ARG A 143 -2.11 6.19 5.01
N ASN A 144 -2.30 7.38 5.56
CA ASN A 144 -3.43 7.69 6.44
C ASN A 144 -4.76 7.58 5.71
N VAL A 145 -4.86 8.08 4.48
CA VAL A 145 -6.04 7.90 3.62
C VAL A 145 -6.35 6.41 3.42
N ALA A 146 -5.36 5.61 3.03
CA ALA A 146 -5.55 4.17 2.85
C ALA A 146 -5.99 3.48 4.15
N ARG A 147 -5.46 3.92 5.31
CA ARG A 147 -5.86 3.41 6.63
C ARG A 147 -7.28 3.79 7.02
N MET A 148 -7.70 5.04 6.79
CA MET A 148 -9.06 5.50 7.11
C MET A 148 -10.14 4.66 6.42
N PHE A 149 -9.88 4.20 5.20
CA PHE A 149 -10.81 3.38 4.43
C PHE A 149 -10.53 1.86 4.55
N SER A 150 -9.53 1.46 5.34
CA SER A 150 -9.29 0.05 5.62
C SER A 150 -10.35 -0.49 6.58
N ALA A 151 -11.07 -1.54 6.17
CA ALA A 151 -12.11 -2.17 6.97
C ALA A 151 -11.60 -3.45 7.68
N THR A 152 -10.35 -3.44 8.16
CA THR A 152 -9.68 -4.61 8.76
C THR A 152 -9.23 -4.34 10.19
N LYS A 153 -9.18 -5.38 11.01
CA LYS A 153 -8.84 -5.35 12.44
C LYS A 153 -7.34 -5.20 12.67
N TYR A 154 -6.54 -5.80 11.82
CA TYR A 154 -5.10 -5.66 11.83
C TYR A 154 -4.64 -5.00 10.55
N ILE A 155 -3.53 -4.29 10.62
CA ILE A 155 -2.95 -3.64 9.46
C ILE A 155 -1.46 -3.92 9.36
N ILE A 156 -0.98 -3.89 8.13
CA ILE A 156 0.42 -3.94 7.76
C ILE A 156 0.64 -2.83 6.74
N ILE A 157 1.63 -1.95 6.99
CA ILE A 157 1.96 -0.85 6.08
C ILE A 157 3.21 -1.26 5.33
N THR A 158 3.16 -1.27 4.00
CA THR A 158 4.27 -1.72 3.16
C THR A 158 4.44 -0.89 1.92
N ASP A 159 5.60 -1.04 1.30
CA ASP A 159 5.86 -0.50 -0.04
C ASP A 159 5.19 -1.35 -1.12
N TYR A 160 5.02 -0.74 -2.29
CA TYR A 160 4.32 -1.28 -3.45
C TYR A 160 4.96 -2.55 -4.05
N GLU A 161 6.22 -2.83 -3.71
CA GLU A 161 7.03 -3.91 -4.28
C GLU A 161 7.26 -5.09 -3.31
N HIS A 162 6.65 -5.05 -2.12
CA HIS A 162 6.87 -6.06 -1.08
C HIS A 162 6.04 -7.33 -1.29
N LEU A 163 6.72 -8.41 -1.69
CA LEU A 163 6.13 -9.75 -1.72
C LEU A 163 6.28 -10.47 -0.37
N PHE A 164 5.35 -11.37 -0.08
CA PHE A 164 5.26 -12.16 1.12
C PHE A 164 5.35 -13.66 0.83
N ASN A 165 5.83 -14.40 1.81
CA ASN A 165 5.74 -15.86 1.79
C ASN A 165 4.27 -16.31 1.71
N GLU A 166 4.06 -17.45 1.08
CA GLU A 166 2.74 -18.06 1.01
C GLU A 166 2.19 -18.35 2.43
N GLY A 167 0.94 -17.97 2.67
CA GLY A 167 0.30 -18.13 3.98
C GLY A 167 0.82 -17.20 5.08
N PHE A 168 1.60 -16.15 4.74
CA PHE A 168 2.08 -15.17 5.71
C PHE A 168 0.93 -14.53 6.48
N GLU A 169 -0.10 -14.01 5.79
CA GLU A 169 -1.24 -13.33 6.44
C GLU A 169 -1.93 -14.25 7.44
N THR A 170 -2.29 -15.47 7.03
CA THR A 170 -2.91 -16.48 7.90
C THR A 170 -2.04 -16.77 9.13
N THR A 171 -0.73 -16.96 8.93
CA THR A 171 0.20 -17.30 10.01
C THR A 171 0.32 -16.16 11.00
N VAL A 172 0.49 -14.93 10.53
CA VAL A 172 0.65 -13.75 11.38
C VAL A 172 -0.66 -13.40 12.07
N ARG A 173 -1.80 -13.56 11.39
CA ARG A 173 -3.13 -13.31 11.97
C ARG A 173 -3.41 -14.21 13.18
N MET A 174 -3.07 -15.51 13.09
CA MET A 174 -3.19 -16.41 14.25
C MET A 174 -2.36 -15.92 15.46
N VAL A 175 -1.18 -15.35 15.20
CA VAL A 175 -0.35 -14.76 16.27
C VAL A 175 -0.96 -13.44 16.76
N ALA A 176 -1.50 -12.62 15.87
CA ALA A 176 -2.13 -11.34 16.19
C ALA A 176 -3.36 -11.52 17.09
N ASP A 177 -4.24 -12.47 16.76
CA ASP A 177 -5.43 -12.79 17.53
C ASP A 177 -5.13 -13.20 18.97
N THR A 178 -3.94 -13.74 19.23
CA THR A 178 -3.50 -14.03 20.60
C THR A 178 -2.78 -12.82 21.21
N ARG A 179 -1.71 -12.36 20.58
CA ARG A 179 -0.74 -11.42 21.19
C ARG A 179 -1.25 -9.98 21.26
N LEU A 180 -1.95 -9.53 20.21
CA LEU A 180 -2.49 -8.16 20.18
C LEU A 180 -3.77 -8.04 21.01
N ALA A 181 -4.50 -9.14 21.20
CA ALA A 181 -5.63 -9.19 22.13
C ALA A 181 -5.16 -9.12 23.60
N GLU A 182 -4.12 -9.87 23.97
CA GLU A 182 -3.53 -9.84 25.32
C GLU A 182 -2.87 -8.49 25.64
N LYS A 183 -2.14 -7.92 24.67
CA LYS A 183 -1.39 -6.68 24.84
C LYS A 183 -1.43 -5.84 23.56
N PRO A 184 -2.42 -4.94 23.42
CA PRO A 184 -2.64 -4.14 22.20
C PRO A 184 -1.48 -3.23 21.78
N GLN A 185 -0.57 -2.88 22.70
CA GLN A 185 0.65 -2.11 22.42
C GLN A 185 1.82 -2.97 21.91
N THR A 186 1.58 -4.23 21.59
CA THR A 186 2.59 -5.11 21.00
C THR A 186 2.64 -4.90 19.48
N MET A 187 3.84 -4.96 18.90
CA MET A 187 4.03 -4.96 17.45
C MET A 187 4.53 -6.33 17.03
N LEU A 188 3.92 -6.91 15.98
CA LEU A 188 4.41 -8.15 15.39
C LEU A 188 5.39 -7.80 14.27
N VAL A 189 6.67 -7.86 14.58
CA VAL A 189 7.73 -7.48 13.65
C VAL A 189 8.06 -8.64 12.72
N TYR A 190 8.28 -8.31 11.45
CA TYR A 190 8.81 -9.24 10.45
C TYR A 190 10.03 -8.63 9.76
N ARG A 191 10.77 -9.45 9.01
CA ARG A 191 11.94 -9.01 8.25
C ARG A 191 11.63 -9.06 6.77
N ILE A 192 12.19 -8.11 6.07
CA ILE A 192 12.21 -8.04 4.62
C ILE A 192 13.63 -8.30 4.12
N PHE A 193 13.72 -8.87 2.92
CA PHE A 193 14.97 -9.28 2.29
C PHE A 193 15.00 -8.70 0.89
N GLU A 194 16.17 -8.23 0.47
CA GLU A 194 16.46 -7.84 -0.91
C GLU A 194 17.00 -9.07 -1.62
N ILE A 195 16.43 -9.37 -2.77
CA ILE A 195 16.80 -10.54 -3.57
C ILE A 195 17.54 -10.04 -4.82
N ASP A 196 18.65 -10.71 -5.15
CA ASP A 196 19.44 -10.38 -6.35
C ASP A 196 18.56 -10.47 -7.61
N GLU A 197 18.66 -9.47 -8.48
CA GLU A 197 17.89 -9.36 -9.73
C GLU A 197 18.04 -10.57 -10.67
N LYS A 198 19.12 -11.35 -10.53
CA LYS A 198 19.35 -12.58 -11.30
C LYS A 198 18.45 -13.73 -10.87
N VAL A 199 17.84 -13.65 -9.68
CA VAL A 199 16.90 -14.65 -9.18
C VAL A 199 15.57 -14.49 -9.93
N THR A 200 15.29 -15.43 -10.84
CA THR A 200 14.07 -15.39 -11.66
C THR A 200 12.85 -16.02 -10.97
N VAL A 201 13.07 -16.82 -9.93
CA VAL A 201 12.02 -17.49 -9.16
C VAL A 201 12.08 -16.99 -7.73
N MET A 202 11.10 -16.16 -7.35
CA MET A 202 11.00 -15.65 -5.99
C MET A 202 10.71 -16.77 -4.98
N PRO A 203 11.31 -16.71 -3.77
CA PRO A 203 11.09 -17.70 -2.74
C PRO A 203 9.65 -17.62 -2.25
N ARG A 204 9.00 -18.78 -2.12
CA ARG A 204 7.61 -18.89 -1.65
C ARG A 204 7.53 -19.13 -0.16
N ASP A 205 8.58 -19.69 0.42
CA ASP A 205 8.64 -20.01 1.83
C ASP A 205 9.99 -19.60 2.45
N LYS A 206 10.07 -19.80 3.76
CA LYS A 206 11.23 -19.43 4.56
C LYS A 206 12.45 -20.31 4.27
N ALA A 207 12.26 -21.57 3.89
CA ALA A 207 13.36 -22.48 3.60
C ALA A 207 14.00 -22.14 2.24
N GLU A 208 13.21 -21.75 1.25
CA GLU A 208 13.71 -21.22 -0.02
C GLU A 208 14.44 -19.89 0.18
N LEU A 209 13.87 -18.98 0.98
CA LEU A 209 14.52 -17.72 1.32
C LEU A 209 15.85 -17.94 2.08
N GLU A 210 15.91 -18.91 3.00
CA GLU A 210 17.13 -19.28 3.72
C GLU A 210 18.20 -19.81 2.76
N LYS A 211 17.85 -20.63 1.76
CA LYS A 211 18.80 -21.07 0.71
C LYS A 211 19.35 -19.89 -0.10
N LEU A 212 18.50 -18.91 -0.45
CA LEU A 212 18.95 -17.71 -1.16
C LEU A 212 19.88 -16.87 -0.29
N TYR A 213 19.56 -16.73 1.00
CA TYR A 213 20.39 -16.02 1.96
C TYR A 213 21.77 -16.69 2.13
N ASP A 214 21.80 -18.00 2.35
CA ASP A 214 23.03 -18.78 2.55
C ASP A 214 23.92 -18.79 1.30
N SER A 215 23.32 -18.69 0.11
CA SER A 215 24.04 -18.58 -1.17
C SER A 215 24.42 -17.15 -1.55
N GLY A 216 24.10 -16.15 -0.72
CA GLY A 216 24.41 -14.74 -0.96
C GLY A 216 23.52 -14.07 -2.02
N ASN A 217 22.45 -14.72 -2.47
CA ASN A 217 21.48 -14.20 -3.43
C ASN A 217 20.30 -13.47 -2.76
N ALA A 218 20.25 -13.46 -1.42
CA ALA A 218 19.36 -12.62 -0.65
C ALA A 218 20.11 -12.00 0.53
N VAL A 219 19.79 -10.75 0.86
CA VAL A 219 20.34 -10.04 2.01
C VAL A 219 19.20 -9.46 2.84
N VAL A 220 19.38 -9.33 4.15
CA VAL A 220 18.41 -8.57 4.94
C VAL A 220 18.45 -7.12 4.48
N PHE A 221 17.28 -6.55 4.21
CA PHE A 221 17.15 -5.15 3.80
C PHE A 221 17.94 -4.22 4.73
N HIS A 222 18.70 -3.31 4.14
CA HIS A 222 19.57 -2.35 4.84
C HIS A 222 20.68 -2.94 5.73
N SER A 223 20.96 -4.25 5.67
CA SER A 223 22.03 -4.90 6.45
C SER A 223 23.41 -4.27 6.27
N LYS A 224 23.69 -3.70 5.09
CA LYS A 224 24.94 -2.99 4.78
C LYS A 224 25.10 -1.66 5.52
N TYR A 225 24.00 -0.98 5.81
CA TYR A 225 23.99 0.36 6.43
C TYR A 225 23.74 0.32 7.94
N TYR A 226 23.02 -0.69 8.41
CA TYR A 226 22.73 -0.91 9.81
C TYR A 226 23.10 -2.34 10.20
N PRO A 227 24.38 -2.61 10.56
CA PRO A 227 24.77 -3.91 11.11
C PRO A 227 24.06 -4.12 12.45
N GLY A 228 22.87 -4.73 12.40
CA GLY A 228 22.15 -5.22 13.56
C GLY A 228 22.89 -6.41 14.16
N LYS A 229 22.79 -6.61 15.48
CA LYS A 229 23.19 -7.90 16.09
C LYS A 229 22.49 -9.01 15.31
N GLU A 230 23.21 -10.08 14.97
CA GLU A 230 22.69 -11.35 14.45
C GLU A 230 21.68 -11.96 15.44
N LEU A 231 20.51 -11.33 15.58
CA LEU A 231 19.33 -11.96 16.11
C LEU A 231 19.06 -13.12 15.17
N THR A 232 19.17 -14.35 15.66
CA THR A 232 18.96 -15.61 14.93
C THR A 232 17.85 -15.43 13.88
N LEU A 233 18.25 -15.22 12.63
CA LEU A 233 17.42 -14.62 11.56
C LEU A 233 16.10 -15.36 11.36
N PHE A 234 16.15 -16.66 11.62
CA PHE A 234 15.07 -17.59 11.37
C PHE A 234 14.47 -18.18 12.66
N LYS A 235 14.65 -17.58 13.85
CA LYS A 235 13.96 -18.02 15.08
C LYS A 235 13.02 -16.94 15.62
N ARG A 236 11.88 -17.38 16.16
CA ARG A 236 10.94 -16.49 16.88
C ARG A 236 11.59 -16.01 18.18
N THR A 237 11.62 -14.70 18.38
CA THR A 237 12.19 -14.07 19.58
C THR A 237 11.30 -12.92 20.04
N VAL A 238 11.25 -12.67 21.34
CA VAL A 238 10.62 -11.49 21.93
C VAL A 238 11.74 -10.57 22.38
N ILE A 239 11.70 -9.32 21.92
CA ILE A 239 12.72 -8.32 22.24
C ILE A 239 12.05 -7.03 22.72
N LYS A 240 12.72 -6.33 23.63
CA LYS A 240 12.33 -4.97 24.00
C LYS A 240 12.79 -4.03 22.89
N TYR A 241 11.88 -3.19 22.39
CA TYR A 241 12.25 -2.14 21.45
C TYR A 241 12.99 -1.03 22.22
N ASP A 242 14.31 -0.95 22.02
CA ASP A 242 15.21 0.01 22.69
C ASP A 242 16.10 0.80 21.71
N ARG A 243 15.83 0.66 20.41
CA ARG A 243 16.64 1.25 19.33
C ARG A 243 15.81 2.15 18.45
N ALA A 244 15.90 3.45 18.69
CA ALA A 244 15.19 4.44 17.89
C ALA A 244 15.64 4.47 16.42
N ASN A 245 16.84 4.00 16.08
CA ASN A 245 17.33 3.93 14.70
C ASN A 245 16.86 2.68 13.95
N TRP A 246 16.19 1.74 14.62
CA TRP A 246 15.63 0.58 13.96
C TRP A 246 14.20 0.90 13.52
N GLU A 247 13.95 0.76 12.22
CA GLU A 247 12.64 0.94 11.59
C GLU A 247 12.07 -0.42 11.19
N PRO A 248 11.50 -1.17 12.15
CA PRO A 248 10.91 -2.45 11.86
C PRO A 248 9.71 -2.29 10.94
N GLN A 249 9.54 -3.27 10.05
CA GLN A 249 8.27 -3.54 9.41
C GLN A 249 7.40 -4.35 10.38
N PHE A 250 6.12 -4.01 10.53
CA PHE A 250 5.29 -4.64 11.56
C PHE A 250 3.81 -4.75 11.20
N VAL A 251 3.17 -5.75 11.80
CA VAL A 251 1.71 -5.87 11.89
C VAL A 251 1.25 -5.33 13.24
N SER A 252 0.15 -4.58 13.22
CA SER A 252 -0.45 -3.97 14.41
C SER A 252 -1.96 -4.00 14.37
N HIS A 253 -2.60 -3.63 15.48
CA HIS A 253 -4.02 -3.34 15.51
C HIS A 253 -4.31 -2.05 14.72
N TRP A 254 -5.45 -1.97 14.03
CA TRP A 254 -5.82 -0.80 13.22
C TRP A 254 -5.91 0.55 13.97
N ARG A 255 -5.88 0.51 15.31
CA ARG A 255 -6.06 1.66 16.22
C ARG A 255 -4.75 2.34 16.61
N ILE A 256 -3.61 1.89 16.06
CA ILE A 256 -2.36 2.64 16.24
C ILE A 256 -2.54 4.08 15.71
N PRO A 257 -1.80 5.07 16.23
CA PRO A 257 -1.84 6.44 15.73
C PRO A 257 -1.63 6.53 14.21
N PHE A 258 -2.18 7.57 13.59
CA PHE A 258 -1.91 7.88 12.17
C PHE A 258 -0.48 8.35 12.00
N HIS A 259 0.10 8.20 10.80
CA HIS A 259 1.43 8.74 10.57
C HIS A 259 1.42 10.26 10.71
N ASP A 260 2.48 10.82 11.28
CA ASP A 260 2.69 12.27 11.33
C ASP A 260 2.92 12.80 9.91
N GLU A 261 1.93 13.52 9.39
CA GLU A 261 1.92 14.06 8.03
C GLU A 261 2.92 15.20 7.83
N THR A 262 3.54 15.71 8.91
CA THR A 262 4.58 16.76 8.84
C THR A 262 5.98 16.21 8.54
N PHE A 263 6.18 14.89 8.70
CA PHE A 263 7.47 14.26 8.40
C PHE A 263 7.68 14.14 6.89
N PRO A 264 8.82 14.61 6.36
CA PRO A 264 9.11 14.50 4.95
C PRO A 264 9.47 13.06 4.58
N PHE A 265 9.02 12.64 3.41
CA PHE A 265 9.51 11.43 2.76
C PHE A 265 10.99 11.59 2.39
N GLN A 266 11.93 10.67 2.67
CA GLN A 266 11.87 9.29 3.19
C GLN A 266 12.36 9.16 4.65
N LEU A 267 12.13 10.17 5.49
CA LEU A 267 12.66 10.18 6.85
C LEU A 267 11.76 9.36 7.78
N ARG A 268 12.28 8.23 8.26
CA ARG A 268 11.65 7.38 9.28
C ARG A 268 10.31 6.78 8.90
N ASP A 269 10.20 6.37 7.64
CA ASP A 269 8.97 5.99 6.96
C ASP A 269 8.02 5.07 7.74
N ASN A 270 8.54 4.11 8.52
CA ASN A 270 7.72 3.12 9.23
C ASN A 270 7.41 3.46 10.68
N THR A 271 8.06 4.46 11.28
CA THR A 271 8.02 4.69 12.74
C THR A 271 7.48 6.05 13.16
N VAL A 272 7.13 6.91 12.20
CA VAL A 272 6.54 8.23 12.42
C VAL A 272 5.03 8.13 12.58
N LEU A 273 4.59 7.53 13.69
CA LEU A 273 3.19 7.40 14.12
C LEU A 273 2.84 8.45 15.19
#